data_AF-A0AAN9GA56-F1
#
_entry.id   AF-A0AAN9GA56-F1
#
_cell.length_a   1.000
_cell.length_b   1.000
_cell.length_c   1.000
_cell.angle_alpha   90.00
_cell.angle_beta   90.00
_cell.angle_gamma   90.00
#
_symmetry.space_group_name_H-M   'P 1'
#
loop_
_entity.id
_entity.type
_entity.pdbx_description
1 polymer ?
#
loop_
_entity_poly.entity_id
_entity_poly.type
_entity_poly.pdbx_seq_one_letter_code
_entity_poly.pdbx_strand_id
1 'polypeptide(L)'
;MGEVGVAERKQVLQHVFQKYDAQHKGELTPIQLQILHGDLRMGGISLPQVQACIKYTCVGEHCQMSELYDLLQEMDRRYFLIQDVRWEYSMLDRESKDTISVEQARWLVQAVHGKYFSKRKWERFLKSRAVPGSGVGFAEVEVMLCDIPSKTDAEDERRLTEQDEDEKLRKRKEFEDALAKEKEKMKQEKEDQHKRKQNAKDQEEEDRRKRRDDEEQRRRLEEAERLRREQEEEEERLRKVEEEERKRKEADEEKYRDAEMYKGEAERAEKDADEKLNQLRQSADGKNTEEEERILSNKIKEHRNKRIRYQLKVAIKSRDKFQLEYSVTEFKKAELSDDDMDMEKAQKLLKQIGAKDGLHKAMSKREIQDLEKAMTFVRKHGFEAELAREMHSAGILLGRLRRLERIRHEILELKQSTVAEIRSYTNPPPIVHTVMTVVFLLLGHAEKETKIWKAVQALVGKTGKESLKRRCLELKSDALKLGVVKRGKTLLGSFELDDVRDISAGAATFFVWATAIIEDVMDQEEEKTNAAAK
;
A
#
# COMPACT_ATOMS: atom_id res chain seq x y z
N MET A 1 43.84 17.89 -86.30
CA MET A 1 45.26 18.02 -85.90
C MET A 1 45.79 16.62 -85.67
N GLY A 2 46.87 16.24 -86.35
CA GLY A 2 47.38 14.86 -86.38
C GLY A 2 47.89 14.38 -85.02
N GLU A 3 47.73 13.09 -84.74
CA GLU A 3 48.23 12.46 -83.52
C GLU A 3 49.78 12.50 -83.51
N VAL A 4 50.33 13.34 -82.65
CA VAL A 4 51.77 13.40 -82.35
C VAL A 4 52.18 12.07 -81.71
N GLY A 5 53.20 11.42 -82.28
CA GLY A 5 53.68 10.12 -81.80
C GLY A 5 54.16 10.18 -80.34
N VAL A 6 54.04 9.08 -79.58
CA VAL A 6 54.49 9.01 -78.17
C VAL A 6 55.98 9.38 -78.02
N ALA A 7 56.81 9.01 -78.99
CA ALA A 7 58.23 9.36 -79.02
C ALA A 7 58.47 10.87 -79.19
N GLU A 8 57.68 11.53 -80.02
CA GLU A 8 57.76 12.97 -80.29
C GLU A 8 57.30 13.76 -79.06
N ARG A 9 56.26 13.30 -78.35
CA ARG A 9 55.82 13.87 -77.05
C ARG A 9 56.92 13.82 -75.99
N LYS A 10 57.65 12.71 -75.89
CA LYS A 10 58.77 12.56 -74.93
C LYS A 10 59.93 13.51 -75.24
N GLN A 11 60.25 13.71 -76.53
CA GLN A 11 61.30 14.65 -76.96
C GLN A 11 60.92 16.10 -76.65
N VAL A 12 59.66 16.48 -76.90
CA VAL A 12 59.17 17.82 -76.57
C VAL A 12 59.23 18.07 -75.05
N LEU A 13 58.75 17.13 -74.24
CA LEU A 13 58.83 17.25 -72.78
C LEU A 13 60.27 17.35 -72.28
N GLN A 14 61.20 16.60 -72.88
CA GLN A 14 62.61 16.63 -72.52
C GLN A 14 63.23 17.98 -72.83
N HIS A 15 62.93 18.55 -73.99
CA HIS A 15 63.39 19.87 -74.37
C HIS A 15 62.84 20.95 -73.43
N VAL A 16 61.54 20.88 -73.12
CA VAL A 16 60.92 21.80 -72.16
C VAL A 16 61.58 21.67 -70.79
N PHE A 17 61.75 20.46 -70.25
CA PHE A 17 62.39 20.26 -68.95
C PHE A 17 63.80 20.86 -68.88
N GLN A 18 64.64 20.58 -69.90
CA GLN A 18 66.01 21.08 -69.97
C GLN A 18 66.09 22.60 -70.05
N LYS A 19 65.09 23.27 -70.66
CA LYS A 19 65.02 24.73 -70.72
C LYS A 19 64.91 25.38 -69.33
N TYR A 20 64.21 24.73 -68.39
CA TYR A 20 63.99 25.27 -67.05
C TYR A 20 64.94 24.69 -65.99
N ASP A 21 65.57 23.54 -66.23
CA ASP A 21 66.65 22.98 -65.39
C ASP A 21 68.00 23.68 -65.65
N ALA A 22 68.06 24.97 -65.33
CA ALA A 22 69.23 25.83 -65.57
C ALA A 22 70.50 25.38 -64.84
N GLN A 23 70.37 24.54 -63.80
CA GLN A 23 71.50 24.03 -63.00
C GLN A 23 71.88 22.60 -63.38
N HIS A 24 71.18 21.98 -64.34
CA HIS A 24 71.37 20.59 -64.76
C HIS A 24 71.34 19.59 -63.59
N LYS A 25 70.49 19.85 -62.61
CA LYS A 25 70.34 19.00 -61.42
C LYS A 25 69.48 17.76 -61.69
N GLY A 26 68.76 17.74 -62.81
CA GLY A 26 67.83 16.67 -63.14
C GLY A 26 66.48 16.78 -62.43
N GLU A 27 66.21 17.90 -61.77
CA GLU A 27 64.97 18.18 -61.04
C GLU A 27 64.56 19.66 -61.18
N LEU A 28 63.25 19.93 -61.18
CA LEU A 28 62.70 21.29 -61.21
C LEU A 28 62.12 21.67 -59.85
N THR A 29 62.52 22.84 -59.36
CA THR A 29 61.99 23.45 -58.14
C THR A 29 60.57 23.98 -58.33
N PRO A 30 59.78 24.13 -57.23
CA PRO A 30 58.45 24.74 -57.30
C PRO A 30 58.43 26.10 -58.01
N ILE A 31 59.47 26.92 -57.84
CA ILE A 31 59.57 28.24 -58.48
C ILE A 31 59.78 28.08 -60.00
N GLN A 32 60.67 27.20 -60.42
CA GLN A 32 60.90 26.92 -61.86
C GLN A 32 59.64 26.37 -62.53
N LEU A 33 58.91 25.49 -61.83
CA LEU A 33 57.65 24.93 -62.31
C LEU A 33 56.55 25.99 -62.40
N GLN A 34 56.49 26.93 -61.46
CA GLN A 34 55.57 28.06 -61.53
C GLN A 34 55.84 28.93 -62.76
N ILE A 35 57.10 29.26 -63.03
CA ILE A 35 57.50 30.03 -64.21
C ILE A 35 57.15 29.27 -65.49
N LEU A 36 57.50 27.98 -65.55
CA LEU A 36 57.19 27.11 -66.68
C LEU A 36 55.68 27.11 -66.96
N HIS A 37 54.84 26.91 -65.94
CA HIS A 37 53.38 26.91 -66.13
C HIS A 37 52.84 28.28 -66.52
N GLY A 38 53.40 29.37 -65.98
CA GLY A 38 53.06 30.74 -66.38
C GLY A 38 53.39 31.05 -67.85
N ASP A 39 54.42 30.41 -68.41
CA ASP A 39 54.73 30.51 -69.85
C ASP A 39 53.73 29.70 -70.71
N LEU A 40 53.14 28.64 -70.17
CA LEU A 40 52.15 27.80 -70.86
C LEU A 40 50.71 28.33 -70.76
N ARG A 41 50.37 28.96 -69.63
CA ARG A 41 49.03 29.46 -69.31
C ARG A 41 49.12 30.89 -68.81
N MET A 42 48.31 31.77 -69.39
CA MET A 42 48.25 33.17 -68.94
C MET A 42 47.89 33.23 -67.46
N GLY A 43 48.77 33.85 -66.67
CA GLY A 43 48.63 34.04 -65.22
C GLY A 43 49.13 32.87 -64.35
N GLY A 44 49.32 31.68 -64.92
CA GLY A 44 49.75 30.48 -64.19
C GLY A 44 48.90 30.14 -62.97
N ILE A 45 49.46 29.39 -62.02
CA ILE A 45 48.89 29.12 -60.70
C ILE A 45 49.82 29.63 -59.59
N SER A 46 49.29 29.81 -58.37
CA SER A 46 50.07 30.29 -57.24
C SER A 46 51.12 29.26 -56.78
N LEU A 47 52.20 29.72 -56.16
CA LEU A 47 53.27 28.84 -55.65
C LEU A 47 52.73 27.77 -54.67
N PRO A 48 51.79 28.07 -53.74
CA PRO A 48 51.14 27.05 -52.92
C PRO A 48 50.43 25.96 -53.74
N GLN A 49 49.80 26.32 -54.86
CA GLN A 49 49.17 25.34 -55.75
C GLN A 49 50.21 24.47 -56.45
N VAL A 50 51.32 25.05 -56.90
CA VAL A 50 52.44 24.28 -57.48
C VAL A 50 52.97 23.27 -56.47
N GLN A 51 53.20 23.70 -55.22
CA GLN A 51 53.65 22.83 -54.14
C GLN A 51 52.64 21.71 -53.84
N ALA A 52 51.33 22.01 -53.89
CA ALA A 52 50.30 21.01 -53.73
C ALA A 52 50.26 20.01 -54.91
N CYS A 53 50.46 20.47 -56.15
CA CYS A 53 50.60 19.59 -57.32
C CYS A 53 51.80 18.65 -57.18
N ILE A 54 52.96 19.17 -56.75
CA ILE A 54 54.17 18.37 -56.51
C ILE A 54 53.88 17.31 -55.45
N LYS A 55 53.29 17.70 -54.32
CA LYS A 55 52.93 16.74 -53.26
C LYS A 55 51.94 15.66 -53.73
N TYR A 56 51.07 15.98 -54.68
CA TYR A 56 50.07 15.06 -55.21
C TYR A 56 50.64 14.08 -56.24
N THR A 57 51.60 14.52 -57.07
CA THR A 57 52.09 13.76 -58.24
C THR A 57 53.51 13.23 -58.11
N CYS A 58 54.39 13.98 -57.45
CA CYS A 58 55.82 13.66 -57.35
C CYS A 58 56.13 12.86 -56.09
N VAL A 59 57.20 12.06 -56.15
CA VAL A 59 57.69 11.30 -54.98
C VAL A 59 58.44 12.20 -53.99
N GLY A 60 59.04 13.29 -54.46
CA GLY A 60 59.85 14.22 -53.66
C GLY A 60 59.33 15.66 -53.62
N GLU A 61 60.14 16.58 -53.09
CA GLU A 61 59.84 18.03 -53.04
C GLU A 61 60.12 18.77 -54.36
N HIS A 62 60.75 18.07 -55.32
CA HIS A 62 61.11 18.56 -56.64
C HIS A 62 60.55 17.62 -57.72
N CYS A 63 60.29 18.14 -58.91
CA CYS A 63 59.78 17.35 -60.02
C CYS A 63 60.91 16.77 -60.85
N GLN A 64 60.92 15.44 -61.02
CA GLN A 64 61.82 14.78 -61.96
C GLN A 64 61.24 14.78 -63.37
N MET A 65 62.09 14.58 -64.37
CA MET A 65 61.69 14.55 -65.78
C MET A 65 60.60 13.52 -66.08
N SER A 66 60.61 12.36 -65.41
CA SER A 66 59.61 11.32 -65.57
C SER A 66 58.22 11.72 -65.06
N GLU A 67 58.15 12.65 -64.12
CA GLU A 67 56.91 13.09 -63.44
C GLU A 67 56.32 14.35 -64.10
N LEU A 68 57.10 15.07 -64.90
CA LEU A 68 56.73 16.39 -65.43
C LEU A 68 55.39 16.39 -66.17
N TYR A 69 55.10 15.35 -66.95
CA TYR A 69 53.86 15.28 -67.71
C TYR A 69 52.62 15.23 -66.79
N ASP A 70 52.65 14.33 -65.81
CA ASP A 70 51.53 14.13 -64.88
C ASP A 70 51.38 15.35 -63.96
N LEU A 71 52.50 15.94 -63.54
CA LEU A 71 52.50 17.19 -62.79
C LEU A 71 51.85 18.33 -63.60
N LEU A 72 52.21 18.49 -64.88
CA LEU A 72 51.61 19.53 -65.72
C LEU A 72 50.12 19.31 -65.95
N GLN A 73 49.66 18.06 -66.07
CA GLN A 73 48.23 17.76 -66.12
C GLN A 73 47.52 18.17 -64.83
N GLU A 74 48.10 17.87 -63.66
CA GLU A 74 47.53 18.27 -62.38
C GLU A 74 47.53 19.80 -62.22
N MET A 75 48.60 20.49 -62.64
CA MET A 75 48.66 21.96 -62.64
C MET A 75 47.58 22.57 -63.55
N ASP A 76 47.36 22.00 -64.74
CA ASP A 76 46.28 22.43 -65.64
C ASP A 76 44.89 22.15 -65.05
N ARG A 77 44.68 20.98 -64.43
CA ARG A 77 43.43 20.66 -63.73
C ARG A 77 43.12 21.70 -62.67
N ARG A 78 44.10 22.05 -61.84
CA ARG A 78 43.95 23.08 -60.80
C ARG A 78 43.77 24.46 -61.39
N TYR A 79 44.47 24.80 -62.46
CA TYR A 79 44.31 26.09 -63.15
C TYR A 79 42.87 26.33 -63.55
N PHE A 80 42.24 25.39 -64.27
CA PHE A 80 40.85 25.54 -64.70
C PHE A 80 39.88 25.57 -63.51
N LEU A 81 40.08 24.71 -62.51
CA LEU A 81 39.24 24.68 -61.30
C LEU A 81 39.33 25.99 -60.51
N ILE A 82 40.51 26.58 -60.37
CA ILE A 82 40.71 27.88 -59.71
C ILE A 82 39.96 28.97 -60.45
N GLN A 83 40.00 29.00 -61.78
CA GLN A 83 39.26 30.00 -62.55
C GLN A 83 37.77 29.90 -62.24
N ASP A 84 37.20 28.70 -62.31
CA ASP A 84 35.77 28.49 -62.04
C ASP A 84 35.39 28.90 -60.61
N VAL A 85 36.15 28.46 -59.61
CA VAL A 85 35.85 28.72 -58.21
C VAL A 85 36.11 30.19 -57.82
N ARG A 86 37.00 30.89 -58.52
CA ARG A 86 37.25 32.32 -58.29
C ARG A 86 36.03 33.18 -58.60
N TRP A 87 35.25 32.81 -59.62
CA TRP A 87 33.96 33.47 -59.90
C TRP A 87 32.96 33.25 -58.77
N GLU A 88 32.82 32.00 -58.30
CA GLU A 88 31.94 31.66 -57.17
C GLU A 88 32.33 32.39 -55.88
N TYR A 89 33.63 32.48 -55.60
CA TYR A 89 34.14 33.24 -54.46
C TYR A 89 33.81 34.73 -54.59
N SER A 90 34.00 35.33 -55.77
CA SER A 90 33.68 36.74 -56.01
C SER A 90 32.18 37.02 -55.87
N MET A 91 31.31 36.06 -56.18
CA MET A 91 29.86 36.20 -55.96
C MET A 91 29.48 36.19 -54.48
N LEU A 92 30.26 35.50 -53.65
CA LEU A 92 30.10 35.48 -52.19
C LEU A 92 30.66 36.76 -51.54
N ASP A 93 31.75 37.31 -52.06
CA ASP A 93 32.34 38.59 -51.63
C ASP A 93 31.63 39.81 -52.25
N ARG A 94 30.37 40.00 -51.85
CA ARG A 94 29.54 41.12 -52.32
C ARG A 94 30.10 42.50 -51.98
N GLU A 95 30.93 42.58 -50.95
CA GLU A 95 31.50 43.83 -50.46
C GLU A 95 32.87 44.15 -51.10
N SER A 96 33.39 43.24 -51.94
CA SER A 96 34.71 43.37 -52.59
C SER A 96 35.83 43.64 -51.59
N LYS A 97 35.80 42.92 -50.46
CA LYS A 97 36.79 43.03 -49.37
C LYS A 97 37.90 41.99 -49.48
N ASP A 98 37.94 41.25 -50.59
CA ASP A 98 38.79 40.08 -50.85
C ASP A 98 38.65 38.97 -49.80
N THR A 99 37.60 39.00 -48.98
CA THR A 99 37.36 38.09 -47.85
C THR A 99 35.88 37.73 -47.76
N ILE A 100 35.58 36.47 -47.45
CA ILE A 100 34.22 35.99 -47.19
C ILE A 100 34.09 35.48 -45.75
N SER A 101 32.86 35.30 -45.25
CA SER A 101 32.67 34.76 -43.91
C SER A 101 33.16 33.31 -43.81
N VAL A 102 33.52 32.87 -42.60
CA VAL A 102 33.93 31.48 -42.35
C VAL A 102 32.84 30.49 -42.79
N GLU A 103 31.57 30.84 -42.61
CA GLU A 103 30.44 30.00 -43.00
C GLU A 103 30.27 29.95 -44.53
N GLN A 104 30.45 31.08 -45.22
CA GLN A 104 30.43 31.14 -46.68
C GLN A 104 31.59 30.33 -47.29
N ALA A 105 32.80 30.47 -46.74
CA ALA A 105 33.96 29.69 -47.18
C ALA A 105 33.76 28.19 -46.94
N ARG A 106 33.21 27.81 -45.77
CA ARG A 106 32.86 26.42 -45.47
C ARG A 106 31.87 25.87 -46.50
N TRP A 107 30.82 26.64 -46.79
CA TRP A 107 29.81 26.26 -47.76
C TRP A 107 30.42 26.07 -49.15
N LEU A 108 31.29 26.98 -49.59
CA LEU A 108 31.97 26.89 -50.88
C LEU A 108 32.85 25.63 -50.97
N VAL A 109 33.69 25.37 -49.96
CA VAL A 109 34.51 24.15 -49.93
C VAL A 109 33.64 22.89 -49.89
N GLN A 110 32.55 22.91 -49.12
CA GLN A 110 31.61 21.79 -49.06
C GLN A 110 30.87 21.58 -50.40
N ALA A 111 30.54 22.64 -51.13
CA ALA A 111 29.92 22.56 -52.44
C ALA A 111 30.87 21.94 -53.47
N VAL A 112 32.14 22.34 -53.47
CA VAL A 112 33.16 21.80 -54.39
C VAL A 112 33.50 20.34 -54.05
N HIS A 113 33.62 19.99 -52.76
CA HIS A 113 34.02 18.64 -52.35
C HIS A 113 32.83 17.66 -52.28
N GLY A 114 31.60 18.19 -52.24
CA GLY A 114 30.36 17.41 -52.14
C GLY A 114 30.38 16.42 -50.98
N LYS A 115 30.11 15.15 -51.28
CA LYS A 115 30.07 14.06 -50.28
C LYS A 115 31.44 13.71 -49.67
N TYR A 116 32.53 14.25 -50.21
CA TYR A 116 33.89 14.04 -49.74
C TYR A 116 34.40 15.21 -48.88
N PHE A 117 33.53 16.16 -48.54
CA PHE A 117 33.88 17.24 -47.63
C PHE A 117 34.26 16.72 -46.23
N SER A 118 35.48 17.02 -45.82
CA SER A 118 36.02 16.65 -44.51
C SER A 118 35.80 17.76 -43.49
N LYS A 119 34.90 17.53 -42.53
CA LYS A 119 34.70 18.46 -41.40
C LYS A 119 35.98 18.62 -40.59
N ARG A 120 36.74 17.54 -40.41
CA ARG A 120 37.98 17.55 -39.63
C ARG A 120 39.10 18.33 -40.31
N LYS A 121 39.28 18.19 -41.63
CA LYS A 121 40.24 19.00 -42.40
C LYS A 121 39.83 20.48 -42.38
N TRP A 122 38.54 20.79 -42.48
CA TRP A 122 38.03 22.16 -42.35
C TRP A 122 38.32 22.75 -40.96
N GLU A 123 38.03 22.02 -39.88
CA GLU A 123 38.33 22.47 -38.52
C GLU A 123 39.83 22.65 -38.28
N ARG A 124 40.66 21.76 -38.82
CA ARG A 124 42.12 21.89 -38.76
C ARG A 124 42.58 23.15 -39.48
N PHE A 125 42.03 23.43 -40.66
CA PHE A 125 42.28 24.66 -41.38
C PHE A 125 41.95 25.87 -40.53
N LEU A 126 40.74 25.94 -39.94
CA LEU A 126 40.36 27.05 -39.07
C LEU A 126 41.30 27.24 -37.87
N LYS A 127 41.80 26.14 -37.29
CA LYS A 127 42.78 26.18 -36.18
C LYS A 127 44.17 26.63 -36.62
N SER A 128 44.56 26.39 -37.87
CA SER A 128 45.86 26.79 -38.41
C SER A 128 45.89 28.23 -38.93
N ARG A 129 44.75 28.93 -38.98
CA ARG A 129 44.70 30.33 -39.44
C ARG A 129 45.39 31.25 -38.43
N ALA A 130 46.12 32.23 -38.94
CA ALA A 130 46.84 33.21 -38.12
C ALA A 130 45.90 34.05 -37.25
N VAL A 131 44.68 34.34 -37.74
CA VAL A 131 43.67 35.15 -37.03
C VAL A 131 42.33 34.41 -37.01
N PRO A 132 42.04 33.61 -35.96
CA PRO A 132 40.76 32.94 -35.80
C PRO A 132 39.58 33.92 -35.84
N GLY A 133 38.51 33.57 -36.54
CA GLY A 133 37.28 34.37 -36.61
C GLY A 133 37.29 35.53 -37.61
N SER A 134 38.44 35.86 -38.21
CA SER A 134 38.50 36.80 -39.34
C SER A 134 37.87 36.22 -40.62
N GLY A 135 37.50 37.09 -41.57
CA GLY A 135 37.07 36.66 -42.92
C GLY A 135 38.15 35.82 -43.59
N VAL A 136 37.74 34.83 -44.38
CA VAL A 136 38.64 33.91 -45.11
C VAL A 136 38.94 34.52 -46.47
N GLY A 137 40.22 34.75 -46.76
CA GLY A 137 40.68 35.20 -48.08
C GLY A 137 40.77 34.05 -49.09
N PHE A 138 40.64 34.34 -50.39
CA PHE A 138 40.70 33.31 -51.45
C PHE A 138 42.04 32.56 -51.42
N ALA A 139 43.16 33.28 -51.25
CA ALA A 139 44.50 32.69 -51.17
C ALA A 139 44.67 31.73 -49.97
N GLU A 140 43.89 31.89 -48.90
CA GLU A 140 43.94 30.96 -47.76
C GLU A 140 43.29 29.60 -48.09
N VAL A 141 42.28 29.60 -48.96
CA VAL A 141 41.42 28.44 -49.20
C VAL A 141 41.57 27.84 -50.61
N GLU A 142 42.27 28.52 -51.53
CA GLU A 142 42.41 28.10 -52.94
C GLU A 142 42.98 26.68 -53.07
N VAL A 143 43.99 26.32 -52.27
CA VAL A 143 44.60 24.99 -52.31
C VAL A 143 43.59 23.95 -51.85
N MET A 144 42.87 24.25 -50.76
CA MET A 144 41.85 23.36 -50.23
C MET A 144 40.73 23.12 -51.24
N LEU A 145 40.28 24.15 -51.96
CA LEU A 145 39.24 24.04 -52.99
C LEU A 145 39.67 23.15 -54.16
N CYS A 146 40.99 23.03 -54.40
CA CYS A 146 41.54 22.23 -55.50
C CYS A 146 41.93 20.80 -55.07
N ASP A 147 42.11 20.58 -53.78
CA ASP A 147 42.39 19.28 -53.15
C ASP A 147 41.11 18.46 -52.97
N ILE A 148 40.46 18.11 -54.10
CA ILE A 148 39.27 17.27 -54.10
C ILE A 148 39.62 15.90 -53.49
N PRO A 149 39.07 15.53 -52.32
CA PRO A 149 39.48 14.31 -51.65
C PRO A 149 39.07 13.07 -52.46
N SER A 150 39.93 12.06 -52.44
CA SER A 150 39.66 10.80 -53.11
C SER A 150 38.60 10.00 -52.35
N LYS A 151 38.05 8.95 -52.99
CA LYS A 151 37.16 8.00 -52.30
C LYS A 151 37.85 7.36 -51.09
N THR A 152 39.14 7.05 -51.21
CA THR A 152 39.97 6.49 -50.14
C THR A 152 40.08 7.43 -48.95
N ASP A 153 40.32 8.73 -49.19
CA ASP A 153 40.36 9.74 -48.13
C ASP A 153 39.06 9.79 -47.32
N ALA A 154 37.92 9.67 -48.01
CA ALA A 154 36.62 9.70 -47.37
C ALA A 154 36.28 8.41 -46.63
N GLU A 155 36.78 7.26 -47.10
CA GLU A 155 36.68 5.99 -46.37
C GLU A 155 37.53 6.02 -45.10
N ASP A 156 38.75 6.54 -45.16
CA ASP A 156 39.61 6.72 -43.99
C ASP A 156 39.02 7.71 -42.98
N GLU A 157 38.39 8.79 -43.43
CA GLU A 157 37.71 9.72 -42.53
C GLU A 157 36.50 9.08 -41.83
N ARG A 158 35.73 8.24 -42.53
CA ARG A 158 34.64 7.46 -41.92
C ARG A 158 35.18 6.52 -40.85
N ARG A 159 36.23 5.77 -41.15
CA ARG A 159 36.88 4.86 -40.19
C ARG A 159 37.38 5.59 -38.95
N LEU A 160 37.98 6.76 -39.12
CA LEU A 160 38.43 7.59 -37.98
C LEU A 160 37.25 8.10 -37.16
N THR A 161 36.13 8.44 -37.80
CA THR A 161 34.92 8.89 -37.10
C THR A 161 34.29 7.75 -36.30
N GLU A 162 34.21 6.56 -36.89
CA GLU A 162 33.72 5.34 -36.22
C GLU A 162 34.61 4.99 -35.02
N GLN A 163 35.95 5.10 -35.15
CA GLN A 163 36.87 4.90 -34.03
C GLN A 163 36.66 5.91 -32.90
N ASP A 164 36.46 7.19 -33.22
CA ASP A 164 36.20 8.23 -32.22
C ASP A 164 34.86 7.99 -31.49
N GLU A 165 33.84 7.50 -32.21
CA GLU A 165 32.54 7.15 -31.65
C GLU A 165 32.63 5.91 -30.74
N ASP A 166 33.35 4.88 -31.17
CA ASP A 166 33.61 3.68 -30.38
C ASP A 166 34.43 3.99 -29.12
N GLU A 167 35.44 4.86 -29.21
CA GLU A 167 36.21 5.29 -28.04
C GLU A 167 35.34 6.08 -27.05
N LYS A 168 34.46 6.97 -27.54
CA LYS A 168 33.49 7.69 -26.69
C LYS A 168 32.52 6.73 -26.03
N LEU A 169 32.03 5.73 -26.76
CA LEU A 169 31.13 4.71 -26.22
C LEU A 169 31.83 3.86 -25.15
N ARG A 170 33.10 3.50 -25.38
CA ARG A 170 33.92 2.77 -24.40
C ARG A 170 34.12 3.58 -23.13
N LYS A 171 34.52 4.85 -23.24
CA LYS A 171 34.67 5.76 -22.08
C LYS A 171 33.36 5.95 -21.32
N ARG A 172 32.23 6.02 -22.02
CA ARG A 172 30.90 6.12 -21.39
C ARG A 172 30.55 4.86 -20.59
N LYS A 173 30.80 3.68 -21.15
CA LYS A 173 30.61 2.40 -20.44
C LYS A 173 31.53 2.27 -19.23
N GLU A 174 32.81 2.61 -19.37
CA GLU A 174 33.78 2.62 -18.26
C GLU A 174 33.34 3.55 -17.12
N PHE A 175 32.81 4.73 -17.45
CA PHE A 175 32.27 5.67 -16.48
C PHE A 175 31.00 5.14 -15.78
N GLU A 176 30.09 4.53 -16.54
CA GLU A 176 28.86 3.93 -15.99
C GLU A 176 29.16 2.73 -15.08
N ASP A 177 30.10 1.87 -15.48
CA ASP A 177 30.59 0.75 -14.67
C ASP A 177 31.30 1.22 -13.40
N ALA A 178 32.09 2.29 -13.48
CA ALA A 178 32.72 2.90 -12.31
C ALA A 178 31.67 3.46 -11.34
N LEU A 179 30.65 4.16 -11.85
CA LEU A 179 29.55 4.68 -11.06
C LEU A 179 28.70 3.55 -10.44
N ALA A 180 28.50 2.46 -11.17
CA ALA A 180 27.80 1.27 -10.67
C ALA A 180 28.57 0.62 -9.51
N LYS A 181 29.89 0.44 -9.67
CA LYS A 181 30.76 -0.09 -8.60
C LYS A 181 30.81 0.83 -7.38
N GLU A 182 30.81 2.15 -7.57
CA GLU A 182 30.77 3.11 -6.47
C GLU A 182 29.42 3.08 -5.74
N LYS A 183 28.31 3.00 -6.47
CA LYS A 183 26.97 2.81 -5.89
C LYS A 183 26.87 1.49 -5.13
N GLU A 184 27.46 0.41 -5.65
CA GLU A 184 27.49 -0.89 -4.99
C GLU A 184 28.33 -0.84 -3.72
N LYS A 185 29.51 -0.21 -3.73
CA LYS A 185 30.30 0.03 -2.51
C LYS A 185 29.55 0.87 -1.49
N MET A 186 28.91 1.98 -1.90
CA MET A 186 28.07 2.77 -1.00
C MET A 186 26.87 1.98 -0.47
N LYS A 187 26.31 1.07 -1.26
CA LYS A 187 25.22 0.19 -0.80
C LYS A 187 25.75 -0.83 0.21
N GLN A 188 26.89 -1.46 -0.04
CA GLN A 188 27.55 -2.37 0.89
C GLN A 188 27.96 -1.67 2.18
N GLU A 189 28.53 -0.46 2.12
CA GLU A 189 28.86 0.33 3.30
C GLU A 189 27.61 0.75 4.09
N LYS A 190 26.52 1.09 3.40
CA LYS A 190 25.23 1.36 4.05
C LYS A 190 24.61 0.11 4.65
N GLU A 191 24.71 -1.04 3.98
CA GLU A 191 24.26 -2.33 4.50
C GLU A 191 25.10 -2.78 5.70
N ASP A 192 26.42 -2.61 5.66
CA ASP A 192 27.33 -2.89 6.78
C ASP A 192 27.13 -1.91 7.93
N GLN A 193 26.93 -0.62 7.65
CA GLN A 193 26.61 0.37 8.67
C GLN A 193 25.21 0.10 9.26
N HIS A 194 24.25 -0.28 8.44
CA HIS A 194 22.93 -0.71 8.88
C HIS A 194 23.03 -1.98 9.71
N LYS A 195 23.84 -2.97 9.31
CA LYS A 195 24.06 -4.23 10.02
C LYS A 195 24.84 -4.01 11.32
N ARG A 196 25.80 -3.09 11.37
CA ARG A 196 26.46 -2.68 12.62
C ARG A 196 25.52 -1.93 13.55
N LYS A 197 24.68 -1.03 13.02
CA LYS A 197 23.62 -0.35 13.79
C LYS A 197 22.55 -1.33 14.23
N GLN A 198 22.21 -2.32 13.41
CA GLN A 198 21.23 -3.35 13.70
C GLN A 198 21.80 -4.27 14.78
N ASN A 199 23.00 -4.81 14.62
CA ASN A 199 23.66 -5.61 15.66
C ASN A 199 23.86 -4.81 16.97
N ALA A 200 24.22 -3.53 16.90
CA ALA A 200 24.34 -2.69 18.10
C ALA A 200 22.97 -2.42 18.74
N LYS A 201 21.93 -2.22 17.93
CA LYS A 201 20.54 -2.13 18.40
C LYS A 201 20.05 -3.46 18.93
N ASP A 202 20.40 -4.58 18.33
CA ASP A 202 20.00 -5.93 18.73
C ASP A 202 20.73 -6.30 20.02
N GLN A 203 21.97 -5.85 20.21
CA GLN A 203 22.74 -6.05 21.44
C GLN A 203 22.30 -5.07 22.54
N GLU A 204 21.96 -3.82 22.22
CA GLU A 204 21.31 -2.88 23.14
C GLU A 204 19.88 -3.31 23.46
N GLU A 205 19.18 -3.93 22.51
CA GLU A 205 17.85 -4.50 22.66
C GLU A 205 17.93 -5.83 23.41
N GLU A 206 18.99 -6.63 23.26
CA GLU A 206 19.24 -7.84 24.04
C GLU A 206 19.61 -7.47 25.47
N ASP A 207 20.44 -6.44 25.69
CA ASP A 207 20.71 -5.90 27.03
C ASP A 207 19.48 -5.20 27.62
N ARG A 208 18.68 -4.50 26.80
CA ARG A 208 17.38 -3.95 27.23
C ARG A 208 16.37 -5.05 27.44
N ARG A 209 16.41 -6.17 26.71
CA ARG A 209 15.56 -7.35 26.89
C ARG A 209 15.99 -8.08 28.13
N LYS A 210 17.28 -8.20 28.44
CA LYS A 210 17.77 -8.76 29.69
C LYS A 210 17.40 -7.89 30.88
N ARG A 211 17.59 -6.56 30.77
CA ARG A 211 17.15 -5.62 31.80
C ARG A 211 15.63 -5.57 31.90
N ARG A 212 14.90 -5.65 30.79
CA ARG A 212 13.45 -5.75 30.76
C ARG A 212 12.99 -7.09 31.24
N ASP A 213 13.67 -8.20 31.02
CA ASP A 213 13.29 -9.54 31.46
C ASP A 213 13.61 -9.69 32.94
N ASP A 214 14.66 -9.05 33.45
CA ASP A 214 14.95 -8.93 34.87
C ASP A 214 13.97 -7.96 35.55
N GLU A 215 13.66 -6.83 34.91
CA GLU A 215 12.69 -5.83 35.39
C GLU A 215 11.24 -6.29 35.17
N GLU A 216 10.96 -7.15 34.22
CA GLU A 216 9.67 -7.77 33.87
C GLU A 216 9.53 -9.10 34.58
N GLN A 217 10.60 -9.82 34.95
CA GLN A 217 10.50 -10.86 35.97
C GLN A 217 10.26 -10.22 37.32
N ARG A 218 10.95 -9.12 37.64
CA ARG A 218 10.70 -8.39 38.88
C ARG A 218 9.34 -7.71 38.88
N ARG A 219 8.91 -7.11 37.78
CA ARG A 219 7.55 -6.56 37.61
C ARG A 219 6.53 -7.66 37.43
N ARG A 220 6.78 -8.82 36.82
CA ARG A 220 5.84 -9.96 36.82
C ARG A 220 5.80 -10.61 38.19
N LEU A 221 6.86 -10.58 38.99
CA LEU A 221 6.81 -11.01 40.38
C LEU A 221 6.04 -9.97 41.22
N GLU A 222 6.30 -8.68 41.06
CA GLU A 222 5.62 -7.59 41.76
C GLU A 222 4.18 -7.38 41.24
N GLU A 223 3.89 -7.61 39.96
CA GLU A 223 2.60 -7.48 39.26
C GLU A 223 1.84 -8.80 39.29
N ALA A 224 2.46 -9.98 39.38
CA ALA A 224 1.74 -11.21 39.75
C ALA A 224 1.57 -11.31 41.27
N GLU A 225 2.40 -10.65 42.09
CA GLU A 225 2.13 -10.44 43.51
C GLU A 225 1.09 -9.35 43.70
N ARG A 226 1.07 -8.31 42.86
CA ARG A 226 0.06 -7.25 42.87
C ARG A 226 -1.23 -7.67 42.17
N LEU A 227 -1.21 -8.49 41.12
CA LEU A 227 -2.38 -9.19 40.58
C LEU A 227 -2.79 -10.30 41.52
N ARG A 228 -1.89 -11.03 42.20
CA ARG A 228 -2.34 -11.93 43.27
C ARG A 228 -2.95 -11.15 44.39
N ARG A 229 -2.44 -9.99 44.78
CA ARG A 229 -3.07 -9.14 45.81
C ARG A 229 -4.32 -8.44 45.31
N GLU A 230 -4.39 -8.01 44.06
CA GLU A 230 -5.56 -7.35 43.46
C GLU A 230 -6.61 -8.38 43.06
N GLN A 231 -6.24 -9.57 42.59
CA GLN A 231 -7.15 -10.71 42.42
C GLN A 231 -7.50 -11.30 43.78
N GLU A 232 -6.60 -11.44 44.75
CA GLU A 232 -6.97 -11.85 46.11
C GLU A 232 -7.81 -10.75 46.78
N GLU A 233 -7.59 -9.45 46.55
CA GLU A 233 -8.42 -8.34 47.07
C GLU A 233 -9.73 -8.18 46.28
N GLU A 234 -9.76 -8.43 44.98
CA GLU A 234 -10.95 -8.36 44.12
C GLU A 234 -11.77 -9.63 44.30
N GLU A 235 -11.15 -10.80 44.45
CA GLU A 235 -11.77 -12.05 44.85
C GLU A 235 -12.12 -12.03 46.34
N GLU A 236 -11.41 -11.31 47.21
CA GLU A 236 -11.83 -11.04 48.60
C GLU A 236 -12.92 -9.97 48.63
N ARG A 237 -12.95 -9.00 47.72
CA ARG A 237 -14.07 -8.05 47.56
C ARG A 237 -15.28 -8.74 46.96
N LEU A 238 -15.12 -9.61 45.97
CA LEU A 238 -16.17 -10.44 45.41
C LEU A 238 -16.62 -11.48 46.43
N ARG A 239 -15.72 -12.08 47.22
CA ARG A 239 -16.08 -12.97 48.34
C ARG A 239 -16.73 -12.19 49.47
N LYS A 240 -16.33 -10.96 49.77
CA LYS A 240 -17.00 -10.10 50.76
C LYS A 240 -18.36 -9.66 50.26
N VAL A 241 -18.50 -9.30 48.99
CA VAL A 241 -19.78 -8.97 48.37
C VAL A 241 -20.65 -10.21 48.23
N GLU A 242 -20.12 -11.37 47.85
CA GLU A 242 -20.83 -12.65 47.80
C GLU A 242 -21.15 -13.17 49.20
N GLU A 243 -20.31 -12.96 50.22
CA GLU A 243 -20.52 -13.35 51.61
C GLU A 243 -21.46 -12.38 52.32
N GLU A 244 -21.41 -11.07 52.03
CA GLU A 244 -22.43 -10.11 52.45
C GLU A 244 -23.76 -10.38 51.74
N GLU A 245 -23.75 -10.67 50.45
CA GLU A 245 -24.96 -11.05 49.71
C GLU A 245 -25.48 -12.41 50.19
N ARG A 246 -24.60 -13.36 50.55
CA ARG A 246 -24.97 -14.66 51.15
C ARG A 246 -25.50 -14.46 52.56
N LYS A 247 -24.87 -13.66 53.42
CA LYS A 247 -25.38 -13.30 54.76
C LYS A 247 -26.70 -12.55 54.68
N ARG A 248 -26.87 -11.69 53.68
CA ARG A 248 -28.12 -10.96 53.43
C ARG A 248 -29.22 -11.90 52.91
N LYS A 249 -28.88 -12.83 52.00
CA LYS A 249 -29.76 -13.91 51.56
C LYS A 249 -30.13 -14.85 52.71
N GLU A 250 -29.17 -15.27 53.53
CA GLU A 250 -29.38 -16.13 54.71
C GLU A 250 -30.24 -15.43 55.76
N ALA A 251 -30.03 -14.14 56.04
CA ALA A 251 -30.84 -13.35 56.95
C ALA A 251 -32.27 -13.09 56.42
N ASP A 252 -32.42 -12.90 55.11
CA ASP A 252 -33.74 -12.82 54.48
C ASP A 252 -34.43 -14.20 54.46
N GLU A 253 -33.69 -15.29 54.17
CA GLU A 253 -34.19 -16.67 54.22
C GLU A 253 -34.62 -17.08 55.63
N GLU A 254 -33.93 -16.62 56.67
CA GLU A 254 -34.29 -16.83 58.07
C GLU A 254 -35.58 -16.09 58.46
N LYS A 255 -35.75 -14.84 58.00
CA LYS A 255 -37.00 -14.06 58.21
C LYS A 255 -38.24 -14.70 57.57
N TYR A 256 -38.06 -15.51 56.54
CA TYR A 256 -39.14 -16.18 55.82
C TYR A 256 -39.15 -17.71 56.01
N ARG A 257 -38.34 -18.22 56.95
CA ARG A 257 -38.22 -19.67 57.22
C ARG A 257 -39.55 -20.27 57.68
N ASP A 258 -40.29 -19.53 58.51
CA ASP A 258 -41.60 -19.93 59.04
C ASP A 258 -42.77 -19.49 58.17
N ALA A 259 -42.54 -18.68 57.12
CA ALA A 259 -43.62 -18.14 56.28
C ALA A 259 -44.41 -19.23 55.54
N GLU A 260 -43.76 -20.35 55.21
CA GLU A 260 -44.39 -21.50 54.55
C GLU A 260 -45.27 -22.30 55.52
N MET A 261 -44.84 -22.41 56.78
CA MET A 261 -45.63 -22.98 57.89
C MET A 261 -46.87 -22.11 58.16
N TYR A 262 -46.68 -20.80 58.36
CA TYR A 262 -47.77 -19.86 58.63
C TYR A 262 -48.75 -19.70 57.47
N LYS A 263 -48.30 -19.83 56.22
CA LYS A 263 -49.18 -19.91 55.05
C LYS A 263 -50.11 -21.14 55.17
N GLY A 264 -49.54 -22.30 55.50
CA GLY A 264 -50.29 -23.55 55.67
C GLY A 264 -51.29 -23.48 56.83
N GLU A 265 -50.92 -22.86 57.95
CA GLU A 265 -51.82 -22.65 59.09
C GLU A 265 -52.96 -21.68 58.77
N ALA A 266 -52.66 -20.56 58.10
CA ALA A 266 -53.67 -19.60 57.67
C ALA A 266 -54.66 -20.20 56.66
N GLU A 267 -54.19 -21.06 55.75
CA GLU A 267 -55.06 -21.77 54.79
C GLU A 267 -55.98 -22.79 55.47
N ARG A 268 -55.49 -23.54 56.48
CA ARG A 268 -56.32 -24.46 57.27
C ARG A 268 -57.37 -23.70 58.09
N ALA A 269 -56.97 -22.61 58.74
CA ALA A 269 -57.88 -21.79 59.53
C ALA A 269 -58.97 -21.10 58.67
N GLU A 270 -58.64 -20.71 57.43
CA GLU A 270 -59.63 -20.20 56.46
C GLU A 270 -60.65 -21.28 56.10
N LYS A 271 -60.21 -22.51 55.79
CA LYS A 271 -61.10 -23.65 55.48
C LYS A 271 -62.00 -24.02 56.65
N ASP A 272 -61.45 -24.13 57.86
CA ASP A 272 -62.22 -24.47 59.06
C ASP A 272 -63.27 -23.40 59.40
N ALA A 273 -62.98 -22.12 59.12
CA ALA A 273 -63.92 -21.02 59.32
C ALA A 273 -65.03 -21.01 58.25
N ASP A 274 -64.70 -21.31 56.98
CA ASP A 274 -65.67 -21.41 55.88
C ASP A 274 -66.60 -22.63 56.05
N GLU A 275 -66.09 -23.76 56.51
CA GLU A 275 -66.90 -24.94 56.87
C GLU A 275 -67.87 -24.64 58.00
N LYS A 276 -67.43 -23.93 59.05
CA LYS A 276 -68.32 -23.48 60.14
C LYS A 276 -69.38 -22.48 59.67
N LEU A 277 -69.05 -21.59 58.73
CA LEU A 277 -70.03 -20.66 58.14
C LEU A 277 -71.07 -21.42 57.32
N ASN A 278 -70.66 -22.43 56.55
CA ASN A 278 -71.57 -23.28 55.78
C ASN A 278 -72.47 -24.14 56.66
N GLN A 279 -71.97 -24.63 57.80
CA GLN A 279 -72.78 -25.33 58.81
C GLN A 279 -73.82 -24.41 59.45
N LEU A 280 -73.44 -23.16 59.80
CA LEU A 280 -74.35 -22.13 60.31
C LEU A 280 -75.45 -21.76 59.30
N ARG A 281 -75.11 -21.68 58.00
CA ARG A 281 -76.09 -21.43 56.92
C ARG A 281 -77.07 -22.57 56.68
N GLN A 282 -76.72 -23.79 57.08
CA GLN A 282 -77.57 -24.98 56.94
C GLN A 282 -78.49 -25.20 58.16
N SER A 283 -78.15 -24.62 59.33
CA SER A 283 -79.03 -24.60 60.50
C SER A 283 -80.09 -23.51 60.39
N ALA A 284 -81.33 -23.90 60.09
CA ALA A 284 -82.45 -23.02 59.77
C ALA A 284 -83.15 -22.39 61.00
N ASP A 285 -82.43 -21.66 61.86
CA ASP A 285 -83.04 -20.95 63.00
C ASP A 285 -82.79 -19.43 62.96
N GLY A 286 -83.89 -18.68 62.97
CA GLY A 286 -83.94 -17.26 62.69
C GLY A 286 -83.66 -16.38 63.91
N LYS A 287 -82.91 -15.29 63.67
CA LYS A 287 -82.73 -14.05 64.46
C LYS A 287 -81.48 -13.91 65.34
N ASN A 288 -80.69 -14.95 65.61
CA ASN A 288 -79.36 -14.81 66.26
C ASN A 288 -78.18 -15.20 65.35
N THR A 289 -78.48 -15.75 64.19
CA THR A 289 -77.56 -16.26 63.16
C THR A 289 -76.84 -15.14 62.39
N GLU A 290 -77.46 -13.96 62.26
CA GLU A 290 -76.95 -12.87 61.41
C GLU A 290 -75.68 -12.20 61.99
N GLU A 291 -75.61 -12.02 63.32
CA GLU A 291 -74.45 -11.46 64.00
C GLU A 291 -73.28 -12.48 64.03
N GLU A 292 -73.59 -13.76 64.26
CA GLU A 292 -72.59 -14.85 64.23
C GLU A 292 -72.03 -15.08 62.82
N GLU A 293 -72.87 -15.03 61.79
CA GLU A 293 -72.44 -15.07 60.38
C GLU A 293 -71.54 -13.88 60.04
N ARG A 294 -71.85 -12.69 60.55
CA ARG A 294 -71.03 -11.49 60.33
C ARG A 294 -69.67 -11.60 61.03
N ILE A 295 -69.62 -12.17 62.23
CA ILE A 295 -68.37 -12.44 62.95
C ILE A 295 -67.53 -13.50 62.22
N LEU A 296 -68.12 -14.60 61.77
CA LEU A 296 -67.41 -15.63 61.01
C LEU A 296 -66.93 -15.11 59.65
N SER A 297 -67.75 -14.34 58.95
CA SER A 297 -67.39 -13.70 57.67
C SER A 297 -66.19 -12.76 57.84
N ASN A 298 -66.14 -11.99 58.94
CA ASN A 298 -64.97 -11.17 59.27
C ASN A 298 -63.73 -12.02 59.60
N LYS A 299 -63.88 -13.14 60.32
CA LYS A 299 -62.77 -14.07 60.60
C LYS A 299 -62.23 -14.73 59.31
N ILE A 300 -63.10 -15.14 58.39
CA ILE A 300 -62.70 -15.70 57.09
C ILE A 300 -61.91 -14.65 56.30
N LYS A 301 -62.39 -13.39 56.27
CA LYS A 301 -61.65 -12.28 55.64
C LYS A 301 -60.27 -12.08 56.29
N GLU A 302 -60.19 -12.13 57.62
CA GLU A 302 -58.91 -11.97 58.33
C GLU A 302 -57.92 -13.12 58.03
N HIS A 303 -58.39 -14.37 58.05
CA HIS A 303 -57.56 -15.53 57.71
C HIS A 303 -57.13 -15.52 56.25
N ARG A 304 -58.02 -15.13 55.33
CA ARG A 304 -57.69 -14.93 53.91
C ARG A 304 -56.63 -13.85 53.72
N ASN A 305 -56.75 -12.72 54.42
CA ASN A 305 -55.76 -11.64 54.37
C ASN A 305 -54.38 -12.11 54.88
N LYS A 306 -54.36 -12.88 55.98
CA LYS A 306 -53.12 -13.50 56.50
C LYS A 306 -52.51 -14.45 55.48
N ARG A 307 -53.31 -15.34 54.87
CA ARG A 307 -52.83 -16.26 53.83
C ARG A 307 -52.19 -15.52 52.66
N ILE A 308 -52.82 -14.45 52.17
CA ILE A 308 -52.30 -13.64 51.05
C ILE A 308 -50.95 -12.98 51.42
N ARG A 309 -50.81 -12.44 52.64
CA ARG A 309 -49.53 -11.90 53.13
C ARG A 309 -48.44 -12.97 53.18
N TYR A 310 -48.71 -14.14 53.74
CA TYR A 310 -47.71 -15.23 53.81
C TYR A 310 -47.40 -15.82 52.43
N GLN A 311 -48.39 -15.89 51.54
CA GLN A 311 -48.16 -16.33 50.16
C GLN A 311 -47.22 -15.37 49.42
N LEU A 312 -47.35 -14.06 49.61
CA LEU A 312 -46.42 -13.08 49.08
C LEU A 312 -44.99 -13.29 49.63
N LYS A 313 -44.86 -13.54 50.94
CA LYS A 313 -43.57 -13.85 51.58
C LYS A 313 -42.90 -15.10 51.00
N VAL A 314 -43.68 -16.18 50.79
CA VAL A 314 -43.19 -17.40 50.15
C VAL A 314 -42.76 -17.16 48.71
N ALA A 315 -43.51 -16.35 47.96
CA ALA A 315 -43.16 -16.01 46.58
C ALA A 315 -41.88 -15.15 46.49
N ILE A 316 -41.68 -14.22 47.43
CA ILE A 316 -40.43 -13.43 47.54
C ILE A 316 -39.24 -14.37 47.78
N LYS A 317 -39.42 -15.37 48.65
CA LYS A 317 -38.39 -16.39 48.97
C LYS A 317 -38.07 -17.28 47.77
N SER A 318 -39.08 -17.80 47.07
CA SER A 318 -38.86 -18.69 45.93
C SER A 318 -38.24 -17.98 44.73
N ARG A 319 -38.37 -16.64 44.65
CA ARG A 319 -37.96 -15.81 43.51
C ARG A 319 -38.53 -16.29 42.17
N ASP A 320 -39.60 -17.08 42.20
CA ASP A 320 -40.28 -17.55 41.01
C ASP A 320 -41.14 -16.42 40.44
N LYS A 321 -40.86 -16.04 39.18
CA LYS A 321 -41.52 -14.92 38.52
C LYS A 321 -43.04 -15.05 38.50
N PHE A 322 -43.56 -16.23 38.15
CA PHE A 322 -45.00 -16.46 37.99
C PHE A 322 -45.71 -16.44 39.34
N GLN A 323 -45.13 -17.08 40.36
CA GLN A 323 -45.67 -17.06 41.72
C GLN A 323 -45.65 -15.66 42.33
N LEU A 324 -44.59 -14.89 42.06
CA LEU A 324 -44.43 -13.53 42.56
C LEU A 324 -45.42 -12.57 41.89
N GLU A 325 -45.61 -12.66 40.57
CA GLU A 325 -46.65 -11.92 39.84
C GLU A 325 -48.05 -12.24 40.38
N TYR A 326 -48.38 -13.52 40.51
CA TYR A 326 -49.67 -13.96 41.06
C TYR A 326 -49.90 -13.39 42.47
N SER A 327 -48.93 -13.56 43.36
CA SER A 327 -49.06 -13.13 44.76
C SER A 327 -49.17 -11.61 44.91
N VAL A 328 -48.45 -10.84 44.07
CA VAL A 328 -48.59 -9.37 44.03
C VAL A 328 -49.97 -8.95 43.51
N THR A 329 -50.53 -9.64 42.52
CA THR A 329 -51.89 -9.31 42.03
C THR A 329 -52.96 -9.62 43.06
N GLU A 330 -52.88 -10.76 43.74
CA GLU A 330 -53.82 -11.12 44.80
C GLU A 330 -53.72 -10.17 46.00
N PHE A 331 -52.51 -9.76 46.39
CA PHE A 331 -52.30 -8.77 47.45
C PHE A 331 -52.94 -7.42 47.11
N LYS A 332 -52.81 -6.96 45.86
CA LYS A 332 -53.45 -5.71 45.39
C LYS A 332 -54.97 -5.80 45.34
N LYS A 333 -55.52 -6.91 44.84
CA LYS A 333 -56.98 -7.12 44.78
C LYS A 333 -57.63 -7.16 46.16
N ALA A 334 -56.88 -7.63 47.17
CA ALA A 334 -57.35 -7.71 48.54
C ALA A 334 -57.20 -6.39 49.32
N GLU A 335 -56.66 -5.33 48.71
CA GLU A 335 -56.48 -3.98 49.31
C GLU A 335 -55.83 -4.00 50.70
N LEU A 336 -54.85 -4.90 50.89
CA LEU A 336 -54.16 -5.08 52.16
C LEU A 336 -53.16 -3.95 52.42
N SER A 337 -53.04 -3.52 53.68
CA SER A 337 -51.96 -2.61 54.11
C SER A 337 -50.59 -3.30 53.95
N ASP A 338 -49.58 -2.57 53.49
CA ASP A 338 -48.20 -3.05 53.31
C ASP A 338 -47.30 -2.65 54.49
N ASP A 339 -47.71 -3.06 55.70
CA ASP A 339 -47.02 -2.65 56.94
C ASP A 339 -45.57 -3.18 57.01
N ASP A 340 -45.31 -4.32 56.37
CA ASP A 340 -44.02 -5.04 56.37
C ASP A 340 -43.10 -4.66 55.18
N MET A 341 -43.57 -3.78 54.28
CA MET A 341 -42.96 -3.44 52.98
C MET A 341 -42.69 -4.64 52.06
N ASP A 342 -43.39 -5.75 52.26
CA ASP A 342 -43.20 -6.96 51.46
C ASP A 342 -43.73 -6.75 50.03
N MET A 343 -44.76 -5.92 49.85
CA MET A 343 -45.27 -5.59 48.52
C MET A 343 -44.27 -4.72 47.75
N GLU A 344 -43.62 -3.74 48.38
CA GLU A 344 -42.52 -2.98 47.76
C GLU A 344 -41.34 -3.88 47.38
N LYS A 345 -40.91 -4.77 48.29
CA LYS A 345 -39.83 -5.75 48.01
C LYS A 345 -40.18 -6.68 46.86
N ALA A 346 -41.39 -7.24 46.84
CA ALA A 346 -41.85 -8.12 45.77
C ALA A 346 -41.88 -7.38 44.42
N GLN A 347 -42.33 -6.12 44.39
CA GLN A 347 -42.30 -5.31 43.17
C GLN A 347 -40.88 -4.99 42.71
N LYS A 348 -39.96 -4.70 43.64
CA LYS A 348 -38.54 -4.47 43.30
C LYS A 348 -37.92 -5.75 42.72
N LEU A 349 -38.18 -6.90 43.33
CA LEU A 349 -37.70 -8.20 42.86
C LEU A 349 -38.28 -8.59 41.49
N LEU A 350 -39.56 -8.34 41.24
CA LEU A 350 -40.16 -8.53 39.91
C LEU A 350 -39.49 -7.65 38.84
N LYS A 351 -39.22 -6.37 39.17
CA LYS A 351 -38.50 -5.47 38.27
C LYS A 351 -37.08 -5.95 38.00
N GLN A 352 -36.40 -6.48 39.01
CA GLN A 352 -35.05 -7.03 38.87
C GLN A 352 -35.03 -8.28 37.98
N ILE A 353 -35.94 -9.24 38.20
CA ILE A 353 -36.08 -10.44 37.35
C ILE A 353 -36.43 -10.02 35.91
N GLY A 354 -37.36 -9.08 35.74
CA GLY A 354 -37.69 -8.53 34.42
C GLY A 354 -36.50 -7.84 33.74
N ALA A 355 -35.66 -7.13 34.50
CA ALA A 355 -34.44 -6.52 33.98
C ALA A 355 -33.44 -7.57 33.51
N LYS A 356 -33.25 -8.64 34.29
CA LYS A 356 -32.39 -9.78 33.95
C LYS A 356 -32.86 -10.49 32.68
N ASP A 357 -34.14 -10.83 32.60
CA ASP A 357 -34.75 -11.46 31.41
C ASP A 357 -34.61 -10.56 30.18
N GLY A 358 -34.87 -9.25 30.35
CA GLY A 358 -34.74 -8.25 29.30
C GLY A 358 -33.30 -8.14 28.78
N LEU A 359 -32.32 -8.16 29.70
CA LEU A 359 -30.89 -8.12 29.36
C LEU A 359 -30.47 -9.39 28.62
N HIS A 360 -30.82 -10.57 29.11
CA HIS A 360 -30.55 -11.83 28.41
C HIS A 360 -31.19 -11.87 27.03
N LYS A 361 -32.45 -11.44 26.90
CA LYS A 361 -33.13 -11.37 25.60
C LYS A 361 -32.43 -10.42 24.65
N ALA A 362 -31.95 -9.28 25.14
CA ALA A 362 -31.19 -8.33 24.34
C ALA A 362 -29.82 -8.89 23.92
N MET A 363 -29.14 -9.61 24.80
CA MET A 363 -27.90 -10.33 24.48
C MET A 363 -28.12 -11.39 23.40
N SER A 364 -29.19 -12.18 23.49
CA SER A 364 -29.53 -13.19 22.48
C SER A 364 -29.92 -12.59 21.13
N LYS A 365 -30.56 -11.41 21.12
CA LYS A 365 -30.87 -10.68 19.88
C LYS A 365 -29.65 -10.10 19.19
N ARG A 366 -28.59 -9.78 19.95
CA ARG A 366 -27.35 -9.15 19.45
C ARG A 366 -27.57 -7.83 18.70
N GLU A 367 -28.57 -7.05 19.11
CA GLU A 367 -28.85 -5.73 18.57
C GLU A 367 -28.32 -4.64 19.51
N ILE A 368 -27.46 -3.76 19.00
CA ILE A 368 -26.80 -2.70 19.78
C ILE A 368 -27.81 -1.87 20.58
N GLN A 369 -28.89 -1.42 19.92
CA GLN A 369 -29.89 -0.55 20.53
C GLN A 369 -30.68 -1.26 21.65
N ASP A 370 -31.06 -2.52 21.44
CA ASP A 370 -31.81 -3.29 22.44
C ASP A 370 -30.92 -3.59 23.65
N LEU A 371 -29.64 -3.89 23.42
CA LEU A 371 -28.66 -4.16 24.48
C LEU A 371 -28.37 -2.89 25.31
N GLU A 372 -28.16 -1.74 24.65
CA GLU A 372 -27.97 -0.46 25.33
C GLU A 372 -29.19 -0.03 26.15
N LYS A 373 -30.40 -0.22 25.61
CA LYS A 373 -31.65 0.04 26.34
C LYS A 373 -31.78 -0.85 27.57
N ALA A 374 -31.49 -2.15 27.44
CA ALA A 374 -31.54 -3.09 28.56
C ALA A 374 -30.50 -2.76 29.64
N MET A 375 -29.25 -2.47 29.26
CA MET A 375 -28.22 -2.05 30.21
C MET A 375 -28.59 -0.73 30.90
N THR A 376 -29.10 0.26 30.17
CA THR A 376 -29.55 1.54 30.74
C THR A 376 -30.71 1.35 31.71
N PHE A 377 -31.62 0.41 31.42
CA PHE A 377 -32.71 0.05 32.33
C PHE A 377 -32.16 -0.50 33.65
N VAL A 378 -31.18 -1.39 33.62
CA VAL A 378 -30.49 -1.93 34.82
C VAL A 378 -29.86 -0.80 35.63
N ARG A 379 -29.14 0.13 34.99
CA ARG A 379 -28.50 1.28 35.67
C ARG A 379 -29.53 2.19 36.34
N LYS A 380 -30.57 2.57 35.58
CA LYS A 380 -31.60 3.52 36.04
C LYS A 380 -32.36 3.02 37.26
N HIS A 381 -32.52 1.70 37.41
CA HIS A 381 -33.23 1.09 38.53
C HIS A 381 -32.30 0.61 39.64
N GLY A 382 -30.99 0.86 39.53
CA GLY A 382 -30.01 0.52 40.57
C GLY A 382 -29.78 -0.98 40.75
N PHE A 383 -29.91 -1.77 39.67
CA PHE A 383 -29.70 -3.23 39.70
C PHE A 383 -28.29 -3.65 39.25
N GLU A 384 -27.33 -2.72 39.22
CA GLU A 384 -25.98 -2.99 38.70
C GLU A 384 -25.20 -3.98 39.56
N ALA A 385 -25.34 -3.90 40.89
CA ALA A 385 -24.65 -4.79 41.81
C ALA A 385 -25.20 -6.22 41.71
N GLU A 386 -26.53 -6.36 41.67
CA GLU A 386 -27.19 -7.67 41.63
C GLU A 386 -27.12 -8.36 40.27
N LEU A 387 -26.88 -7.60 39.19
CA LEU A 387 -26.72 -8.11 37.82
C LEU A 387 -25.31 -7.87 37.28
N ALA A 388 -24.30 -7.78 38.15
CA ALA A 388 -22.94 -7.39 37.77
C ALA A 388 -22.34 -8.31 36.70
N ARG A 389 -22.55 -9.64 36.81
CA ARG A 389 -22.04 -10.64 35.85
C ARG A 389 -22.68 -10.49 34.48
N GLU A 390 -24.00 -10.35 34.45
CA GLU A 390 -24.78 -10.16 33.23
C GLU A 390 -24.45 -8.81 32.58
N MET A 391 -24.29 -7.76 33.36
CA MET A 391 -23.88 -6.43 32.90
C MET A 391 -22.47 -6.43 32.30
N HIS A 392 -21.53 -7.15 32.91
CA HIS A 392 -20.18 -7.31 32.38
C HIS A 392 -20.20 -8.05 31.03
N SER A 393 -20.91 -9.18 30.98
CA SER A 393 -21.06 -9.98 29.76
C SER A 393 -21.74 -9.18 28.63
N ALA A 394 -22.79 -8.43 28.96
CA ALA A 394 -23.45 -7.52 28.04
C ALA A 394 -22.53 -6.39 27.55
N GLY A 395 -21.66 -5.87 28.42
CA GLY A 395 -20.64 -4.87 28.08
C GLY A 395 -19.62 -5.37 27.07
N ILE A 396 -19.10 -6.59 27.27
CA ILE A 396 -18.18 -7.25 26.31
C ILE A 396 -18.88 -7.42 24.96
N LEU A 397 -20.09 -7.98 24.97
CA LEU A 397 -20.88 -8.19 23.75
C LEU A 397 -21.16 -6.87 23.02
N LEU A 398 -21.54 -5.81 23.74
CA LEU A 398 -21.78 -4.49 23.16
C LEU A 398 -20.51 -3.91 22.51
N GLY A 399 -19.35 -4.05 23.18
CA GLY A 399 -18.06 -3.65 22.64
C GLY A 399 -17.73 -4.37 21.32
N ARG A 400 -17.96 -5.69 21.28
CA ARG A 400 -17.78 -6.52 20.09
C ARG A 400 -18.72 -6.10 18.95
N LEU A 401 -20.01 -5.94 19.22
CA LEU A 401 -20.99 -5.52 18.21
C LEU A 401 -20.67 -4.13 17.63
N ARG A 402 -20.25 -3.18 18.47
CA ARG A 402 -19.80 -1.85 18.01
C ARG A 402 -18.54 -1.93 17.15
N ARG A 403 -17.58 -2.81 17.47
CA ARG A 403 -16.40 -3.06 16.64
C ARG A 403 -16.80 -3.61 15.27
N LEU A 404 -17.67 -4.62 15.23
CA LEU A 404 -18.18 -5.17 13.97
C LEU A 404 -18.90 -4.12 13.13
N GLU A 405 -19.73 -3.29 13.77
CA GLU A 405 -20.46 -2.23 13.08
C GLU A 405 -19.51 -1.17 12.51
N ARG A 406 -18.47 -0.78 13.24
CA ARG A 406 -17.43 0.12 12.72
C ARG A 406 -16.73 -0.47 11.49
N ILE A 407 -16.33 -1.73 11.55
CA ILE A 407 -15.68 -2.42 10.43
C ILE A 407 -16.62 -2.52 9.22
N ARG A 408 -17.93 -2.74 9.43
CA ARG A 408 -18.93 -2.68 8.36
C ARG A 408 -18.96 -1.29 7.71
N HIS A 409 -18.95 -0.22 8.51
CA HIS A 409 -18.87 1.14 7.98
C HIS A 409 -17.58 1.37 7.17
N GLU A 410 -16.42 0.90 7.66
CA GLU A 410 -15.15 0.98 6.93
C GLU A 410 -15.21 0.26 5.57
N ILE A 411 -15.86 -0.92 5.50
CA ILE A 411 -16.07 -1.66 4.25
C ILE A 411 -17.03 -0.92 3.30
N LEU A 412 -18.08 -0.30 3.84
CA LEU A 412 -19.04 0.49 3.06
C LEU A 412 -18.38 1.72 2.45
N GLU A 413 -17.60 2.45 3.26
CA GLU A 413 -16.88 3.69 2.91
C GLU A 413 -15.61 3.46 2.08
N LEU A 414 -15.15 2.21 1.98
CA LEU A 414 -13.98 1.83 1.19
C LEU A 414 -14.06 2.47 -0.22
N LYS A 415 -13.02 3.14 -0.69
CA LYS A 415 -13.08 3.79 -2.01
C LYS A 415 -13.17 2.75 -3.12
N GLN A 416 -13.94 3.03 -4.18
CA GLN A 416 -14.01 2.12 -5.34
C GLN A 416 -12.65 1.95 -6.02
N SER A 417 -11.79 2.96 -5.97
CA SER A 417 -10.40 2.89 -6.42
C SER A 417 -9.60 1.81 -5.69
N THR A 418 -9.83 1.63 -4.39
CA THR A 418 -9.15 0.62 -3.57
C THR A 418 -9.61 -0.80 -3.94
N VAL A 419 -10.89 -0.98 -4.23
CA VAL A 419 -11.39 -2.28 -4.77
C VAL A 419 -10.83 -2.53 -6.17
N ALA A 420 -10.73 -1.49 -7.00
CA ALA A 420 -10.15 -1.58 -8.33
C ALA A 420 -8.65 -1.90 -8.30
N GLU A 421 -7.91 -1.42 -7.29
CA GLU A 421 -6.51 -1.76 -7.04
C GLU A 421 -6.35 -3.25 -6.75
N ILE A 422 -7.12 -3.80 -5.80
CA ILE A 422 -7.10 -5.24 -5.54
C ILE A 422 -7.44 -6.02 -6.81
N ARG A 423 -8.43 -5.55 -7.58
CA ARG A 423 -8.80 -6.21 -8.84
C ARG A 423 -7.71 -6.10 -9.92
N SER A 424 -6.88 -5.06 -9.94
CA SER A 424 -5.97 -4.78 -11.06
C SER A 424 -4.67 -5.59 -11.01
N TYR A 425 -4.34 -6.22 -9.87
CA TYR A 425 -3.13 -7.03 -9.76
C TYR A 425 -3.11 -8.13 -10.83
N THR A 426 -2.07 -8.13 -11.67
CA THR A 426 -1.85 -9.21 -12.64
C THR A 426 -1.21 -10.43 -11.97
N ASN A 427 -0.30 -10.16 -11.04
CA ASN A 427 0.33 -11.13 -10.15
C ASN A 427 0.21 -10.59 -8.71
N PRO A 428 -0.78 -11.05 -7.92
CA PRO A 428 -1.02 -10.50 -6.58
C PRO A 428 0.10 -10.91 -5.62
N PRO A 429 0.45 -10.04 -4.65
CA PRO A 429 1.25 -10.48 -3.51
C PRO A 429 0.57 -11.68 -2.81
N PRO A 430 1.33 -12.71 -2.37
CA PRO A 430 0.74 -13.92 -1.76
C PRO A 430 -0.17 -13.64 -0.56
N ILE A 431 0.18 -12.63 0.24
CA ILE A 431 -0.61 -12.17 1.38
C ILE A 431 -1.97 -11.61 0.94
N VAL A 432 -2.01 -10.75 -0.09
CA VAL A 432 -3.25 -10.20 -0.65
C VAL A 432 -4.12 -11.33 -1.19
N HIS A 433 -3.53 -12.28 -1.92
CA HIS A 433 -4.26 -13.43 -2.44
C HIS A 433 -4.85 -14.29 -1.31
N THR A 434 -4.09 -14.52 -0.24
CA THR A 434 -4.55 -15.29 0.92
C THR A 434 -5.69 -14.59 1.67
N VAL A 435 -5.56 -13.28 1.91
CA VAL A 435 -6.62 -12.47 2.53
C VAL A 435 -7.90 -12.55 1.71
N MET A 436 -7.83 -12.31 0.40
CA MET A 436 -9.00 -12.36 -0.47
C MET A 436 -9.59 -13.78 -0.57
N THR A 437 -8.75 -14.81 -0.53
CA THR A 437 -9.19 -16.21 -0.46
C THR A 437 -10.02 -16.47 0.79
N VAL A 438 -9.57 -16.00 1.96
CA VAL A 438 -10.32 -16.15 3.21
C VAL A 438 -11.62 -15.35 3.19
N VAL A 439 -11.59 -14.13 2.63
CA VAL A 439 -12.80 -13.31 2.50
C VAL A 439 -13.87 -14.04 1.70
N PHE A 440 -13.53 -14.56 0.53
CA PHE A 440 -14.49 -15.30 -0.29
C PHE A 440 -14.88 -16.66 0.31
N LEU A 441 -13.96 -17.30 1.03
CA LEU A 441 -14.25 -18.51 1.81
C LEU A 441 -15.35 -18.25 2.86
N LEU A 442 -15.24 -17.15 3.62
CA LEU A 442 -16.27 -16.71 4.56
C LEU A 442 -17.57 -16.33 3.85
N LEU A 443 -17.50 -15.76 2.65
CA LEU A 443 -18.69 -15.44 1.85
C LEU A 443 -19.35 -16.67 1.19
N GLY A 444 -18.84 -17.89 1.44
CA GLY A 444 -19.44 -19.15 1.01
C GLY A 444 -18.85 -19.77 -0.27
N HIS A 445 -17.73 -19.25 -0.78
CA HIS A 445 -17.02 -19.86 -1.90
C HIS A 445 -16.12 -20.99 -1.42
N ALA A 446 -15.92 -22.00 -2.28
CA ALA A 446 -14.96 -23.06 -1.97
C ALA A 446 -13.52 -22.55 -2.18
N GLU A 447 -12.59 -22.95 -1.31
CA GLU A 447 -11.16 -22.57 -1.39
C GLU A 447 -10.55 -22.93 -2.76
N LYS A 448 -11.04 -23.99 -3.42
CA LYS A 448 -10.62 -24.38 -4.78
C LYS A 448 -10.98 -23.35 -5.86
N GLU A 449 -12.06 -22.59 -5.68
CA GLU A 449 -12.52 -21.56 -6.64
C GLU A 449 -11.63 -20.32 -6.59
N THR A 450 -10.99 -20.07 -5.45
CA THR A 450 -10.12 -18.91 -5.22
C THR A 450 -8.63 -19.23 -5.38
N LYS A 451 -8.26 -20.48 -5.71
CA LYS A 451 -6.86 -20.86 -6.02
C LYS A 451 -6.26 -20.07 -7.18
N ILE A 452 -7.07 -19.75 -8.19
CA ILE A 452 -6.62 -19.01 -9.37
C ILE A 452 -6.99 -17.54 -9.17
N TRP A 453 -5.99 -16.65 -9.20
CA TRP A 453 -6.24 -15.22 -8.99
C TRP A 453 -7.25 -14.62 -9.97
N LYS A 454 -7.26 -15.06 -11.23
CA LYS A 454 -8.25 -14.63 -12.23
C LYS A 454 -9.70 -14.87 -11.79
N ALA A 455 -9.96 -15.96 -11.07
CA ALA A 455 -11.27 -16.23 -10.51
C ALA A 455 -11.59 -15.27 -9.34
N VAL A 456 -10.62 -14.99 -8.48
CA VAL A 456 -10.75 -13.97 -7.42
C VAL A 456 -11.02 -12.58 -8.02
N GLN A 457 -10.31 -12.18 -9.08
CA GLN A 457 -10.53 -10.91 -9.79
C GLN A 457 -11.97 -10.81 -10.33
N ALA A 458 -12.51 -11.91 -10.88
CA ALA A 458 -13.89 -11.96 -11.36
C ALA A 458 -14.90 -11.79 -10.22
N LEU A 459 -14.64 -12.40 -9.05
CA LEU A 459 -15.48 -12.26 -7.86
C LEU A 459 -15.43 -10.84 -7.28
N VAL A 460 -14.24 -10.23 -7.19
CA VAL A 460 -14.06 -8.84 -6.74
C VAL A 460 -14.75 -7.86 -7.70
N GLY A 461 -14.74 -8.17 -9.00
CA GLY A 461 -15.34 -7.35 -10.05
C GLY A 461 -16.86 -7.40 -10.14
N LYS A 462 -17.55 -8.28 -9.39
CA LYS A 462 -19.02 -8.34 -9.39
C LYS A 462 -19.61 -7.03 -8.84
N THR A 463 -20.73 -6.59 -9.39
CA THR A 463 -21.43 -5.36 -9.02
C THR A 463 -22.85 -5.64 -8.50
N GLY A 464 -23.50 -4.63 -7.91
CA GLY A 464 -24.87 -4.74 -7.42
C GLY A 464 -25.02 -5.66 -6.19
N LYS A 465 -26.03 -6.55 -6.22
CA LYS A 465 -26.32 -7.52 -5.15
C LYS A 465 -25.12 -8.46 -4.87
N GLU A 466 -24.39 -8.78 -5.92
CA GLU A 466 -23.23 -9.67 -5.87
C GLU A 466 -21.92 -8.95 -5.54
N SER A 467 -21.95 -7.64 -5.32
CA SER A 467 -20.73 -6.88 -5.03
C SER A 467 -20.10 -7.33 -3.72
N LEU A 468 -18.76 -7.39 -3.71
CA LEU A 468 -17.97 -7.80 -2.55
C LEU A 468 -18.38 -7.04 -1.28
N LYS A 469 -18.46 -5.71 -1.35
CA LYS A 469 -18.85 -4.87 -0.21
C LYS A 469 -20.21 -5.24 0.34
N ARG A 470 -21.22 -5.38 -0.53
CA ARG A 470 -22.58 -5.68 -0.11
C ARG A 470 -22.66 -7.06 0.54
N ARG A 471 -21.98 -8.06 -0.02
CA ARG A 471 -21.91 -9.40 0.56
C ARG A 471 -21.21 -9.40 1.92
N CYS A 472 -20.16 -8.60 2.12
CA CYS A 472 -19.52 -8.42 3.43
C CYS A 472 -20.45 -7.77 4.47
N LEU A 473 -21.33 -6.84 4.04
CA LEU A 473 -22.29 -6.17 4.91
C LEU A 473 -23.49 -7.06 5.28
N GLU A 474 -24.00 -7.84 4.32
CA GLU A 474 -25.16 -8.71 4.49
C GLU A 474 -24.81 -10.05 5.17
N LEU A 475 -23.52 -10.36 5.36
CA LEU A 475 -23.08 -11.58 6.02
C LEU A 475 -23.50 -11.61 7.49
N LYS A 476 -24.26 -12.64 7.87
CA LYS A 476 -24.58 -12.96 9.26
C LYS A 476 -23.61 -14.02 9.78
N SER A 477 -23.00 -13.76 10.93
CA SER A 477 -22.05 -14.71 11.56
C SER A 477 -22.71 -16.06 11.87
N ASP A 478 -24.00 -16.07 12.25
CA ASP A 478 -24.75 -17.28 12.56
C ASP A 478 -24.87 -18.27 11.38
N ALA A 479 -24.71 -17.81 10.15
CA ALA A 479 -24.82 -18.64 8.94
C ALA A 479 -23.50 -19.36 8.59
N LEU A 480 -22.40 -19.05 9.28
CA LEU A 480 -21.08 -19.57 8.95
C LEU A 480 -20.82 -20.94 9.60
N LYS A 481 -20.31 -21.88 8.81
CA LYS A 481 -19.90 -23.19 9.31
C LYS A 481 -18.57 -23.08 10.05
N LEU A 482 -18.49 -23.66 11.25
CA LEU A 482 -17.29 -23.61 12.09
C LEU A 482 -16.01 -24.11 11.39
N GLY A 483 -16.11 -25.13 10.52
CA GLY A 483 -14.97 -25.63 9.75
C GLY A 483 -14.38 -24.60 8.78
N VAL A 484 -15.24 -23.79 8.16
CA VAL A 484 -14.84 -22.70 7.24
C VAL A 484 -14.11 -21.61 8.02
N VAL A 485 -14.64 -21.25 9.20
CA VAL A 485 -14.05 -20.24 10.09
C VAL A 485 -12.69 -20.67 10.62
N LYS A 486 -12.56 -21.91 11.10
CA LYS A 486 -11.28 -22.47 11.57
C LYS A 486 -10.23 -22.47 10.45
N ARG A 487 -10.62 -22.87 9.23
CA ARG A 487 -9.73 -22.81 8.07
C ARG A 487 -9.29 -21.38 7.75
N GLY A 488 -10.22 -20.43 7.77
CA GLY A 488 -9.93 -19.00 7.61
C GLY A 488 -8.91 -18.50 8.65
N LYS A 489 -9.09 -18.87 9.93
CA LYS A 489 -8.16 -18.53 11.01
C LYS A 489 -6.76 -19.08 10.76
N THR A 490 -6.64 -20.34 10.34
CA THR A 490 -5.34 -20.94 10.02
C THR A 490 -4.64 -20.22 8.87
N LEU A 491 -5.38 -19.80 7.83
CA LEU A 491 -4.81 -19.09 6.68
C LEU A 491 -4.33 -17.68 7.05
N LEU A 492 -5.10 -16.96 7.87
CA LEU A 492 -4.74 -15.60 8.30
C LEU A 492 -3.71 -15.55 9.43
N GLY A 493 -3.60 -16.61 10.24
CA GLY A 493 -2.71 -16.64 11.41
C GLY A 493 -1.21 -16.58 11.10
N SER A 494 -0.84 -16.58 9.81
CA SER A 494 0.55 -16.40 9.35
C SER A 494 0.92 -14.94 9.08
N PHE A 495 -0.01 -14.00 9.26
CA PHE A 495 0.18 -12.58 8.94
C PHE A 495 -0.25 -11.68 10.09
N GLU A 496 0.46 -10.57 10.27
CA GLU A 496 0.04 -9.48 11.14
C GLU A 496 -0.66 -8.37 10.33
N LEU A 497 -1.42 -7.52 11.01
CA LEU A 497 -2.16 -6.43 10.34
C LEU A 497 -1.22 -5.48 9.59
N ASP A 498 -0.08 -5.16 10.20
CA ASP A 498 0.87 -4.21 9.63
C ASP A 498 1.53 -4.77 8.37
N ASP A 499 1.84 -6.07 8.31
CA ASP A 499 2.33 -6.74 7.10
C ASP A 499 1.36 -6.61 5.93
N VAL A 500 0.07 -6.80 6.18
CA VAL A 500 -0.97 -6.68 5.14
C VAL A 500 -1.12 -5.22 4.71
N ARG A 501 -1.08 -4.29 5.67
CA ARG A 501 -1.28 -2.86 5.42
C ARG A 501 -0.13 -2.24 4.63
N ASP A 502 1.10 -2.63 4.90
CA ASP A 502 2.29 -2.17 4.17
C ASP A 502 2.26 -2.60 2.70
N ILE A 503 1.56 -3.68 2.38
CA ILE A 503 1.46 -4.23 1.02
C ILE A 503 0.21 -3.71 0.30
N SER A 504 -0.94 -3.67 0.95
CA SER A 504 -2.16 -3.13 0.38
C SER A 504 -3.14 -2.66 1.46
N ALA A 505 -3.39 -1.35 1.49
CA ALA A 505 -4.38 -0.75 2.38
C ALA A 505 -5.79 -1.35 2.17
N GLY A 506 -6.14 -1.69 0.92
CA GLY A 506 -7.40 -2.35 0.60
C GLY A 506 -7.50 -3.75 1.18
N ALA A 507 -6.45 -4.56 1.01
CA ALA A 507 -6.41 -5.90 1.60
C ALA A 507 -6.46 -5.84 3.13
N ALA A 508 -5.83 -4.83 3.75
CA ALA A 508 -5.86 -4.66 5.20
C ALA A 508 -7.27 -4.44 5.75
N THR A 509 -8.13 -3.66 5.07
CA THR A 509 -9.54 -3.51 5.49
C THR A 509 -10.27 -4.86 5.45
N PHE A 510 -10.05 -5.66 4.41
CA PHE A 510 -10.66 -6.99 4.30
C PHE A 510 -10.07 -8.01 5.28
N PHE A 511 -8.79 -7.88 5.64
CA PHE A 511 -8.16 -8.68 6.68
C PHE A 511 -8.78 -8.40 8.05
N VAL A 512 -8.89 -7.13 8.44
CA VAL A 512 -9.56 -6.72 9.70
C VAL A 512 -11.00 -7.23 9.74
N TRP A 513 -11.72 -7.11 8.63
CA TRP A 513 -13.07 -7.65 8.51
C TRP A 513 -13.13 -9.17 8.69
N ALA A 514 -12.28 -9.91 7.97
CA ALA A 514 -12.28 -11.37 8.04
C ALA A 514 -11.92 -11.86 9.45
N THR A 515 -10.90 -11.28 10.07
CA THR A 515 -10.48 -11.61 11.44
C THR A 515 -11.58 -11.31 12.45
N ALA A 516 -12.25 -10.16 12.35
CA ALA A 516 -13.34 -9.82 13.27
C ALA A 516 -14.56 -10.75 13.13
N ILE A 517 -14.91 -11.16 11.90
CA ILE A 517 -15.97 -12.15 11.67
C ILE A 517 -15.58 -13.52 12.21
N ILE A 518 -14.33 -13.95 12.01
CA ILE A 518 -13.81 -15.21 12.53
C ILE A 518 -13.89 -15.23 14.06
N GLU A 519 -13.42 -14.17 14.72
CA GLU A 519 -13.48 -14.01 16.17
C GLU A 519 -14.94 -14.06 16.67
N ASP A 520 -15.85 -13.32 16.04
CA ASP A 520 -17.26 -13.30 16.44
C ASP A 520 -17.91 -14.69 16.39
N VAL A 521 -17.65 -15.47 15.33
CA VAL A 521 -18.21 -16.84 15.23
C VAL A 521 -17.56 -17.79 16.25
N MET A 522 -16.26 -17.66 16.48
CA MET A 522 -15.57 -18.49 17.47
C MET A 522 -16.08 -18.24 18.89
N ASP A 523 -16.26 -16.96 19.25
CA ASP A 523 -16.79 -16.56 20.55
C ASP A 523 -18.23 -17.07 20.74
N GLN A 524 -19.06 -17.01 19.69
CA GLN A 524 -20.43 -17.57 19.73
C GLN A 524 -20.44 -19.08 19.97
N GLU A 525 -19.49 -19.82 19.39
CA GLU A 525 -19.39 -21.26 19.59
C GLU A 525 -18.92 -21.59 21.01
N GLU A 526 -18.00 -20.79 21.56
CA GLU A 526 -17.58 -20.90 22.96
C GLU A 526 -18.74 -20.60 23.93
N GLU A 527 -19.55 -19.58 23.65
CA GLU A 527 -20.77 -19.28 24.42
C GLU A 527 -21.78 -20.43 24.35
N LYS A 528 -22.00 -21.04 23.17
CA LYS A 528 -22.91 -22.18 23.00
C LYS A 528 -22.42 -23.44 23.73
N THR A 529 -21.13 -23.73 23.66
CA THR A 529 -20.52 -24.88 24.35
C THR A 529 -20.55 -24.69 25.87
N ASN A 530 -20.26 -23.49 26.37
CA ASN A 530 -20.38 -23.14 27.79
C ASN A 530 -21.83 -23.18 28.29
N ALA A 531 -22.80 -22.81 27.44
CA ALA A 531 -24.22 -22.92 27.77
C ALA A 531 -24.73 -24.37 27.77
N ALA A 532 -24.18 -25.25 26.93
CA ALA A 532 -24.54 -26.67 26.90
C ALA A 532 -23.88 -27.50 28.03
N ALA A 533 -22.79 -26.99 28.61
CA ALA A 533 -22.09 -27.64 29.73
C ALA A 533 -22.67 -27.29 31.11
N LYS A 534 -23.54 -26.29 31.19
CA LYS A 534 -24.28 -25.87 32.39
C LYS A 534 -25.69 -26.40 32.36
#